data_AF-A0A7Y0PBM6-F1
#
_entry.id   AF-A0A7Y0PBM6-F1
#
_cell.length_a   1.000
_cell.length_b   1.000
_cell.length_c   1.000
_cell.angle_alpha   90.00
_cell.angle_beta   90.00
_cell.angle_gamma   90.00
#
_symmetry.space_group_name_H-M   'P 1'
#
loop_
_entity.id
_entity.type
_entity.pdbx_description
1 polymer ?
#
loop_
_entity_poly.entity_id
_entity_poly.type
_entity_poly.pdbx_seq_one_letter_code
_entity_poly.pdbx_strand_id
1 'polypeptide(L)'
;MITKSAGVRSLVIPGVRVSYLPDLTTLLGRAVRIVREGVEYVIEDHVVGKVTVPSGQIVGCDPLADAEAPAFVVTVRPGTYELRAWVASIHRDGSESDVRTAALQLVVSERPAVRWEPALVDGQAVGDFFGYPVDAGVGTLADVVAVRALADWDFDRLDEVYIPAQIPAAPAPIDAVTDEPTGANVIVVSSGWGDGVYPTFVGRAADGQVTAFVTDFMVIPAPEAEG
;
A
#
# COMPACT_ATOMS: atom_id res chain seq x y z
N MET A 1 32.55 -3.01 19.99
CA MET A 1 32.52 -3.63 18.65
C MET A 1 31.06 -3.73 18.27
N ILE A 2 30.53 -2.69 17.61
CA ILE A 2 29.12 -2.58 17.23
C ILE A 2 29.09 -2.70 15.71
N THR A 3 28.43 -3.74 15.23
CA THR A 3 28.25 -4.07 13.82
C THR A 3 27.49 -2.95 13.11
N LYS A 4 28.13 -2.36 12.10
CA LYS A 4 27.48 -1.49 11.10
C LYS A 4 26.35 -2.28 10.43
N SER A 5 25.11 -1.81 10.56
CA SER A 5 24.03 -2.22 9.67
C SER A 5 24.39 -1.78 8.24
N ALA A 6 24.23 -2.69 7.28
CA ALA A 6 24.37 -2.36 5.87
C ALA A 6 23.21 -1.43 5.49
N GLY A 7 23.52 -0.14 5.28
CA GLY A 7 22.53 0.83 4.82
C GLY A 7 21.94 0.42 3.48
N VAL A 8 20.61 0.32 3.43
CA VAL A 8 19.85 0.20 2.18
C VAL A 8 20.11 1.49 1.38
N ARG A 9 20.82 1.37 0.26
CA ARG A 9 21.03 2.51 -0.64
C ARG A 9 19.73 2.79 -1.37
N SER A 10 19.12 3.94 -1.07
CA SER A 10 18.12 4.54 -1.95
C SER A 10 18.71 4.62 -3.37
N LEU A 11 17.92 4.20 -4.37
CA LEU A 11 18.34 4.24 -5.75
C LEU A 11 18.32 5.69 -6.22
N VAL A 12 19.47 6.34 -6.22
CA VAL A 12 19.68 7.59 -6.96
C VAL A 12 19.87 7.22 -8.43
N ILE A 13 18.82 7.34 -9.24
CA ILE A 13 18.95 7.29 -10.70
C ILE A 13 19.55 8.64 -11.14
N PRO A 14 20.72 8.69 -11.78
CA PRO A 14 21.34 9.95 -12.18
C PRO A 14 20.41 10.75 -13.10
N GLY A 15 20.04 11.96 -12.68
CA GLY A 15 19.20 12.88 -13.46
C GLY A 15 17.70 12.86 -13.13
N VAL A 16 17.24 11.99 -12.24
CA VAL A 16 15.81 11.91 -11.86
C VAL A 16 15.65 12.22 -10.37
N ARG A 17 14.97 13.33 -10.04
CA ARG A 17 14.53 13.61 -8.66
C ARG A 17 13.21 12.89 -8.42
N VAL A 18 13.22 11.85 -7.60
CA VAL A 18 11.98 11.34 -7.00
C VAL A 18 11.64 12.30 -5.85
N SER A 19 10.47 12.96 -5.91
CA SER A 19 10.07 13.99 -4.93
C SER A 19 9.73 13.43 -3.55
N TYR A 20 9.40 12.14 -3.46
CA TYR A 20 9.03 11.44 -2.23
C TYR A 20 9.67 10.05 -2.18
N LEU A 21 10.39 9.76 -1.10
CA LEU A 21 11.00 8.46 -0.84
C LEU A 21 10.74 8.04 0.61
N PRO A 22 9.82 7.11 0.85
CA PRO A 22 9.54 6.64 2.19
C PRO A 22 10.61 5.66 2.70
N ASP A 23 10.80 5.61 4.01
CA ASP A 23 11.61 4.59 4.66
C ASP A 23 10.77 3.32 4.92
N LEU A 24 10.41 2.64 3.82
CA LEU A 24 9.60 1.42 3.89
C LEU A 24 10.30 0.28 4.65
N THR A 25 11.63 0.26 4.65
CA THR A 25 12.37 -0.74 5.42
C THR A 25 12.13 -0.57 6.92
N THR A 26 12.09 0.66 7.42
CA THR A 26 11.75 0.94 8.81
C THR A 26 10.25 0.80 9.07
N LEU A 27 9.40 1.32 8.17
CA LEU A 27 7.93 1.27 8.33
C LEU A 27 7.40 -0.16 8.43
N LEU A 28 7.94 -1.08 7.61
CA LEU A 28 7.53 -2.48 7.55
C LEU A 28 8.27 -3.38 8.56
N GLY A 29 8.91 -2.79 9.57
CA GLY A 29 9.48 -3.53 10.68
C GLY A 29 8.42 -3.83 11.74
N ARG A 30 8.54 -4.98 12.42
CA ARG A 30 7.60 -5.34 13.49
C ARG A 30 7.75 -4.45 14.73
N ALA A 31 6.63 -3.94 15.23
CA ALA A 31 6.54 -3.15 16.47
C ALA A 31 7.56 -2.01 16.52
N VAL A 32 7.62 -1.23 15.43
CA VAL A 32 8.59 -0.14 15.28
C VAL A 32 8.04 1.12 15.93
N ARG A 33 8.93 1.85 16.62
CA ARG A 33 8.68 3.22 17.07
C ARG A 33 9.46 4.17 16.21
N ILE A 34 8.76 5.09 15.54
CA ILE A 34 9.36 6.14 14.73
C ILE A 34 9.05 7.48 15.38
N VAL A 35 10.05 8.33 15.53
CA VAL A 35 9.84 9.74 15.92
C VAL A 35 10.16 10.63 14.73
N ARG A 36 9.21 11.49 14.35
CA ARG A 36 9.35 12.50 13.29
C ARG A 36 8.71 13.79 13.75
N GLU A 37 9.41 14.91 13.60
CA GLU A 37 8.87 16.24 13.90
C GLU A 37 8.25 16.37 15.32
N GLY A 38 8.83 15.65 16.30
CA GLY A 38 8.33 15.63 17.68
C GLY A 38 7.07 14.77 17.92
N VAL A 39 6.61 14.03 16.90
CA VAL A 39 5.49 13.08 16.98
C VAL A 39 6.05 11.66 17.02
N GLU A 40 5.53 10.83 17.92
CA GLU A 40 5.86 9.41 17.99
C GLU A 40 4.78 8.59 17.25
N TYR A 41 5.24 7.63 16.46
CA TYR A 41 4.41 6.68 15.71
C TYR A 41 4.79 5.28 16.17
N VAL A 42 3.82 4.53 16.71
CA VAL A 42 3.98 3.10 17.05
C VAL A 42 3.28 2.31 15.96
N ILE A 43 4.03 1.46 15.26
CA ILE A 43 3.54 0.75 14.06
C ILE A 43 3.33 -0.72 14.36
N GLU A 44 2.16 -1.23 14.03
CA GLU A 44 1.79 -2.64 14.11
C GLU A 44 1.27 -3.16 12.76
N ASP A 45 1.59 -4.42 12.43
CA ASP A 45 1.07 -5.09 11.25
C ASP A 45 -0.21 -5.88 11.56
N HIS A 46 -1.19 -5.75 10.68
CA HIS A 46 -2.47 -6.45 10.75
C HIS A 46 -2.70 -7.19 9.44
N VAL A 47 -2.77 -8.53 9.49
CA VAL A 47 -3.24 -9.31 8.34
C VAL A 47 -4.72 -8.98 8.14
N VAL A 48 -5.06 -8.40 6.99
CA VAL A 48 -6.43 -7.99 6.64
C VAL A 48 -7.14 -9.00 5.74
N GLY A 49 -6.40 -9.94 5.14
CA GLY A 49 -6.98 -11.03 4.36
C GLY A 49 -6.01 -11.59 3.33
N LYS A 50 -6.58 -12.24 2.32
CA LYS A 50 -5.82 -12.80 1.19
C LYS A 50 -6.43 -12.33 -0.12
N VAL A 51 -5.59 -11.98 -1.08
CA VAL A 51 -5.98 -11.53 -2.41
C VAL A 51 -5.74 -12.67 -3.40
N THR A 52 -6.80 -13.05 -4.11
CA THR A 52 -6.72 -13.99 -5.23
C THR A 52 -6.35 -13.23 -6.50
N VAL A 53 -5.23 -13.63 -7.10
CA VAL A 53 -4.58 -12.96 -8.23
C VAL A 53 -4.54 -13.92 -9.42
N PRO A 54 -5.61 -14.01 -10.23
CA PRO A 54 -5.67 -14.94 -11.36
C PRO A 54 -4.83 -14.51 -12.58
N SER A 55 -4.65 -13.21 -12.81
CA SER A 55 -3.91 -12.71 -13.99
C SER A 55 -2.43 -12.46 -13.68
N GLY A 56 -2.11 -12.17 -12.42
CA GLY A 56 -0.78 -11.74 -12.00
C GLY A 56 -0.55 -10.24 -12.15
N GLN A 57 -1.54 -9.49 -12.63
CA GLN A 57 -1.47 -8.04 -12.84
C GLN A 57 -2.08 -7.33 -11.63
N ILE A 58 -1.26 -6.60 -10.90
CA ILE A 58 -1.67 -5.90 -9.67
C ILE A 58 -2.06 -4.46 -9.97
N VAL A 59 -3.14 -4.00 -9.35
CA VAL A 59 -3.65 -2.63 -9.39
C VAL A 59 -3.60 -2.07 -7.97
N GLY A 60 -3.15 -0.82 -7.83
CA GLY A 60 -3.41 0.01 -6.65
C GLY A 60 -4.38 1.12 -7.05
N CYS A 61 -5.52 1.18 -6.37
CA CYS A 61 -6.54 2.21 -6.61
C CYS A 61 -7.43 2.42 -5.38
N ASP A 62 -8.28 3.44 -5.46
CA ASP A 62 -9.56 3.46 -4.77
C ASP A 62 -10.59 2.74 -5.65
N PRO A 63 -10.98 1.49 -5.31
CA PRO A 63 -11.83 0.68 -6.17
C PRO A 63 -13.29 1.14 -6.18
N LEU A 64 -13.69 2.04 -5.27
CA LEU A 64 -15.05 2.60 -5.24
C LEU A 64 -15.17 3.84 -6.13
N ALA A 65 -14.04 4.49 -6.41
CA ALA A 65 -13.97 5.65 -7.29
C ALA A 65 -13.51 5.31 -8.72
N ASP A 66 -12.62 4.32 -8.89
CA ASP A 66 -12.05 3.95 -10.20
C ASP A 66 -11.88 2.43 -10.36
N ALA A 67 -12.87 1.81 -11.01
CA ALA A 67 -12.85 0.39 -11.39
C ALA A 67 -12.08 0.11 -12.70
N GLU A 68 -11.59 1.15 -13.38
CA GLU A 68 -10.83 1.03 -14.64
C GLU A 68 -9.33 1.29 -14.45
N ALA A 69 -8.89 1.50 -13.20
CA ALA A 69 -7.52 1.81 -12.84
C ALA A 69 -6.51 0.86 -13.51
N PRO A 70 -5.44 1.39 -14.14
CA PRO A 70 -4.48 0.59 -14.85
C PRO A 70 -3.62 -0.24 -13.90
N ALA A 71 -3.25 -1.45 -14.34
CA ALA A 71 -2.33 -2.31 -13.61
C ALA A 71 -0.88 -1.78 -13.67
N PHE A 72 -0.12 -2.07 -12.63
CA PHE A 72 1.32 -1.84 -12.62
C PHE A 72 2.01 -2.69 -13.69
N VAL A 73 3.11 -2.17 -14.23
CA VAL A 73 3.95 -2.86 -15.23
C VAL A 73 4.57 -4.14 -14.64
N VAL A 74 4.90 -4.13 -13.35
CA VAL A 74 5.45 -5.29 -12.66
C VAL A 74 4.33 -6.28 -12.34
N THR A 75 4.48 -7.51 -12.82
CA THR A 75 3.53 -8.61 -12.57
C THR A 75 4.10 -9.64 -11.60
N VAL A 76 3.22 -10.47 -11.07
CA VAL A 76 3.54 -11.64 -10.23
C VAL A 76 2.97 -12.91 -10.86
N ARG A 77 3.34 -14.07 -10.33
CA ARG A 77 2.69 -15.32 -10.75
C ARG A 77 1.23 -15.33 -10.27
N PRO A 78 0.30 -15.90 -11.04
CA PRO A 78 -1.03 -16.15 -10.52
C PRO A 78 -1.00 -16.97 -9.22
N GLY A 79 -1.87 -16.64 -8.28
CA GLY A 79 -1.91 -17.29 -6.96
C GLY A 79 -2.68 -16.50 -5.93
N THR A 80 -2.54 -16.88 -4.66
CA THR A 80 -3.17 -16.18 -3.54
C THR A 80 -2.09 -15.61 -2.63
N TYR A 81 -2.19 -14.33 -2.33
CA TYR A 81 -1.18 -13.58 -1.58
C TYR A 81 -1.77 -12.96 -0.32
N GLU A 82 -0.99 -12.84 0.74
CA GLU A 82 -1.44 -12.20 1.97
C GLU A 82 -1.46 -10.68 1.82
N LEU A 83 -2.49 -10.03 2.36
CA LEU A 83 -2.60 -8.59 2.44
C LEU A 83 -2.45 -8.16 3.89
N ARG A 84 -1.53 -7.23 4.14
CA ARG A 84 -1.25 -6.66 5.47
C ARG A 84 -1.47 -5.16 5.45
N ALA A 85 -2.22 -4.65 6.42
CA ALA A 85 -2.25 -3.23 6.71
C ALA A 85 -1.24 -2.93 7.84
N TRP A 86 -0.53 -1.82 7.70
CA TRP A 86 0.36 -1.29 8.74
C TRP A 86 -0.35 -0.13 9.41
N VAL A 87 -0.65 -0.26 10.68
CA VAL A 87 -1.42 0.72 11.46
C VAL A 87 -0.47 1.48 12.37
N ALA A 88 -0.56 2.80 12.35
CA ALA A 88 0.21 3.70 13.20
C ALA A 88 -0.68 4.30 14.29
N SER A 89 -0.36 3.99 15.55
CA SER A 89 -0.78 4.78 16.69
C SER A 89 0.08 6.03 16.78
N ILE A 90 -0.56 7.20 16.73
CA ILE A 90 0.10 8.51 16.67
C ILE A 90 0.04 9.16 18.05
N HIS A 91 1.19 9.33 18.68
CA HIS A 91 1.32 9.90 20.02
C HIS A 91 1.85 11.34 19.96
N ARG A 92 1.12 12.24 20.61
CA ARG A 92 1.50 13.65 20.82
C ARG A 92 1.45 13.96 22.31
N ASP A 93 2.46 14.67 22.79
CA ASP A 93 2.61 15.04 24.21
C ASP A 93 2.49 13.85 25.19
N GLY A 94 2.90 12.65 24.75
CA GLY A 94 2.87 11.42 25.54
C GLY A 94 1.53 10.69 25.60
N SER A 95 0.52 11.11 24.82
CA SER A 95 -0.79 10.43 24.72
C SER A 95 -1.11 10.04 23.28
N GLU A 96 -1.81 8.92 23.09
CA GLU A 96 -2.33 8.54 21.77
C GLU A 96 -3.39 9.56 21.35
N SER A 97 -3.17 10.18 20.20
CA SER A 97 -4.00 11.25 19.65
C SER A 97 -4.83 10.77 18.45
N ASP A 98 -4.35 9.77 17.72
CA ASP A 98 -5.01 9.24 16.53
C ASP A 98 -4.45 7.84 16.18
N VAL A 99 -5.20 7.06 15.39
CA VAL A 99 -4.79 5.74 14.88
C VAL A 99 -5.14 5.66 13.39
N ARG A 100 -4.14 5.42 12.55
CA ARG A 100 -4.27 5.53 11.07
C ARG A 100 -3.64 4.36 10.34
N THR A 101 -4.22 3.95 9.21
CA THR A 101 -3.57 3.03 8.28
C THR A 101 -2.41 3.75 7.60
N ALA A 102 -1.17 3.40 7.94
CA ALA A 102 0.04 3.99 7.39
C ALA A 102 0.42 3.39 6.03
N ALA A 103 0.22 2.09 5.83
CA ALA A 103 0.52 1.44 4.55
C ALA A 103 -0.34 0.21 4.32
N LEU A 104 -0.48 -0.18 3.04
CA LEU A 104 -1.08 -1.45 2.61
C LEU A 104 -0.04 -2.26 1.85
N GLN A 105 0.18 -3.51 2.25
CA GLN A 105 1.21 -4.38 1.71
C GLN A 105 0.61 -5.69 1.16
N LEU A 106 0.80 -5.93 -0.13
CA LEU A 106 0.60 -7.25 -0.74
C LEU A 106 1.91 -8.05 -0.63
N VAL A 107 1.90 -9.11 0.17
CA VAL A 107 3.09 -9.96 0.44
C VAL A 107 3.21 -11.04 -0.64
N VAL A 108 4.17 -10.87 -1.55
CA VAL A 108 4.45 -11.81 -2.66
C VAL A 108 5.42 -12.91 -2.23
N SER A 109 6.36 -12.58 -1.35
CA SER A 109 7.35 -13.50 -0.79
C SER A 109 7.78 -13.02 0.60
N GLU A 110 7.97 -13.96 1.54
CA GLU A 110 8.49 -13.69 2.89
C GLU A 110 9.99 -13.33 2.92
N ARG A 111 10.65 -13.27 1.75
CA ARG A 111 12.05 -12.84 1.66
C ARG A 111 12.15 -11.33 1.90
N PRO A 112 13.20 -10.85 2.59
CA PRO A 112 13.36 -9.44 2.85
C PRO A 112 13.54 -8.64 1.56
N ALA A 113 12.82 -7.53 1.43
CA ALA A 113 13.07 -6.53 0.41
C ALA A 113 14.36 -5.77 0.77
N VAL A 114 15.30 -5.71 -0.17
CA VAL A 114 16.58 -4.97 -0.03
C VAL A 114 16.65 -3.76 -0.95
N ARG A 115 15.69 -3.61 -1.87
CA ARG A 115 15.53 -2.46 -2.77
C ARG A 115 14.04 -2.18 -2.97
N TRP A 116 13.70 -0.90 -3.04
CA TRP A 116 12.38 -0.39 -3.37
C TRP A 116 12.44 0.44 -4.65
N GLU A 117 11.41 0.35 -5.48
CA GLU A 117 11.21 1.20 -6.65
C GLU A 117 9.73 1.56 -6.81
N PRO A 118 9.39 2.70 -7.42
CA PRO A 118 7.99 3.03 -7.73
C PRO A 118 7.30 1.92 -8.54
N ALA A 119 6.07 1.59 -8.18
CA ALA A 119 5.19 0.75 -8.99
C ALA A 119 4.52 1.65 -10.05
N LEU A 120 5.06 1.61 -11.27
CA LEU A 120 4.58 2.43 -12.39
C LEU A 120 3.51 1.71 -13.19
N VAL A 121 2.60 2.48 -13.80
CA VAL A 121 1.70 2.00 -14.86
C VAL A 121 2.27 2.34 -16.24
N ASP A 122 1.74 1.72 -17.29
CA ASP A 122 2.25 1.93 -18.64
C ASP A 122 2.18 3.42 -19.06
N GLY A 123 3.24 3.90 -19.71
CA GLY A 123 3.37 5.31 -20.11
C GLY A 123 3.77 6.30 -19.01
N GLN A 124 3.88 5.89 -17.73
CA GLN A 124 4.30 6.77 -16.65
C GLN A 124 5.84 6.83 -16.53
N ALA A 125 6.39 8.05 -16.47
CA ALA A 125 7.84 8.27 -16.34
C ALA A 125 8.25 8.47 -14.88
N VAL A 126 9.48 8.05 -14.53
CA VAL A 126 10.08 8.34 -13.23
C VAL A 126 10.42 9.84 -13.17
N GLY A 127 9.81 10.58 -12.24
CA GLY A 127 10.03 12.03 -12.07
C GLY A 127 8.74 12.84 -11.93
N ASP A 128 7.61 12.29 -12.40
CA ASP A 128 6.28 12.80 -12.06
C ASP A 128 5.88 12.33 -10.66
N PHE A 129 5.00 13.07 -9.97
CA PHE A 129 4.37 12.54 -8.77
C PHE A 129 3.60 11.27 -9.16
N PHE A 130 3.95 10.15 -8.54
CA PHE A 130 3.36 8.85 -8.84
C PHE A 130 2.50 8.39 -7.66
N GLY A 131 1.38 7.77 -7.99
CA GLY A 131 0.38 7.32 -7.05
C GLY A 131 -0.99 7.31 -7.70
N TYR A 132 -1.95 6.68 -7.02
CA TYR A 132 -3.33 6.67 -7.46
C TYR A 132 -4.16 7.63 -6.60
N PRO A 133 -5.16 8.31 -7.19
CA PRO A 133 -6.08 9.14 -6.43
C PRO A 133 -7.01 8.28 -5.56
N VAL A 134 -7.35 8.81 -4.40
CA VAL A 134 -8.38 8.28 -3.48
C VAL A 134 -9.42 9.36 -3.25
N ASP A 135 -10.70 8.98 -3.31
CA ASP A 135 -11.87 9.88 -3.22
C ASP A 135 -12.97 9.34 -2.28
N ALA A 136 -13.03 8.03 -2.09
CA ALA A 136 -13.89 7.36 -1.11
C ALA A 136 -13.16 7.07 0.21
N GLY A 137 -11.97 7.64 0.41
CA GLY A 137 -11.16 7.43 1.61
C GLY A 137 -10.63 6.01 1.81
N VAL A 138 -10.62 5.17 0.77
CA VAL A 138 -10.14 3.78 0.84
C VAL A 138 -9.08 3.45 -0.22
N GLY A 139 -8.30 2.40 0.03
CA GLY A 139 -7.32 1.89 -0.93
C GLY A 139 -7.29 0.37 -0.98
N THR A 140 -6.91 -0.18 -2.14
CA THR A 140 -6.69 -1.62 -2.35
C THR A 140 -5.38 -1.93 -3.06
N LEU A 141 -4.94 -3.18 -2.94
CA LEU A 141 -3.95 -3.82 -3.82
C LEU A 141 -4.54 -5.15 -4.28
N ALA A 142 -5.10 -5.15 -5.49
CA ALA A 142 -5.90 -6.26 -6.02
C ALA A 142 -5.48 -6.65 -7.44
N ASP A 143 -5.97 -7.79 -7.93
CA ASP A 143 -5.80 -8.16 -9.35
C ASP A 143 -6.71 -7.32 -10.24
N VAL A 144 -6.24 -6.96 -11.43
CA VAL A 144 -7.02 -6.19 -12.40
C VAL A 144 -8.37 -6.85 -12.75
N VAL A 145 -8.46 -8.18 -12.72
CA VAL A 145 -9.72 -8.91 -12.92
C VAL A 145 -10.72 -8.57 -11.82
N ALA A 146 -10.27 -8.54 -10.56
CA ALA A 146 -11.13 -8.24 -9.42
C ALA A 146 -11.65 -6.80 -9.46
N VAL A 147 -10.76 -5.85 -9.76
CA VAL A 147 -11.10 -4.41 -9.81
C VAL A 147 -12.10 -4.14 -10.95
N ARG A 148 -11.84 -4.68 -12.14
CA ARG A 148 -12.73 -4.48 -13.30
C ARG A 148 -14.12 -5.08 -13.12
N ALA A 149 -14.24 -6.18 -12.37
CA ALA A 149 -15.54 -6.79 -12.09
C ALA A 149 -16.48 -5.87 -11.26
N LEU A 150 -15.93 -4.88 -10.56
CA LEU A 150 -16.74 -3.87 -9.87
C LEU A 150 -17.48 -2.93 -10.84
N ALA A 151 -17.01 -2.78 -12.08
CA ALA A 151 -17.71 -1.96 -13.08
C ALA A 151 -19.09 -2.52 -13.44
N ASP A 152 -19.32 -3.81 -13.21
CA ASP A 152 -20.61 -4.47 -13.41
C ASP A 152 -21.53 -4.40 -12.17
N TRP A 153 -21.05 -3.87 -11.04
CA TRP A 153 -21.86 -3.71 -9.82
C TRP A 153 -22.64 -2.40 -9.86
N ASP A 154 -23.90 -2.43 -9.45
CA ASP A 154 -24.66 -1.20 -9.24
C ASP A 154 -24.28 -0.52 -7.91
N PHE A 155 -24.70 0.74 -7.78
CA PHE A 155 -24.39 1.55 -6.60
C PHE A 155 -24.97 0.94 -5.32
N ASP A 156 -26.17 0.36 -5.38
CA ASP A 156 -26.83 -0.22 -4.20
C ASP A 156 -26.02 -1.42 -3.66
N ARG A 157 -25.50 -2.27 -4.55
CA ARG A 157 -24.62 -3.38 -4.16
C ARG A 157 -23.28 -2.89 -3.61
N LEU A 158 -22.68 -1.86 -4.22
CA LEU A 158 -21.45 -1.26 -3.73
C LEU A 158 -21.63 -0.67 -2.32
N ASP A 159 -22.73 0.05 -2.11
CA ASP A 159 -23.09 0.62 -0.80
C ASP A 159 -23.30 -0.48 0.24
N GLU A 160 -24.11 -1.49 -0.06
CA GLU A 160 -24.38 -2.61 0.85
C GLU A 160 -23.10 -3.35 1.28
N VAL A 161 -22.14 -3.52 0.37
CA VAL A 161 -20.94 -4.31 0.61
C VAL A 161 -19.82 -3.48 1.25
N TYR A 162 -19.53 -2.29 0.70
CA TYR A 162 -18.32 -1.53 1.03
C TYR A 162 -18.56 -0.27 1.86
N ILE A 163 -19.81 0.16 2.05
CA ILE A 163 -20.14 1.37 2.82
C ILE A 163 -20.76 0.96 4.16
N PRO A 164 -19.95 0.85 5.23
CA PRO A 164 -20.48 0.46 6.53
C PRO A 164 -21.28 1.61 7.15
N ALA A 165 -22.38 1.28 7.84
CA ALA A 165 -23.21 2.27 8.55
C ALA A 165 -22.42 3.07 9.61
N GLN A 166 -21.32 2.51 10.12
CA GLN A 166 -20.36 3.18 10.99
C GLN A 166 -18.96 2.83 10.51
N ILE A 167 -18.13 3.85 10.28
CA ILE A 167 -16.74 3.66 9.85
C ILE A 167 -15.96 2.98 11.00
N PRO A 168 -15.43 1.76 10.82
CA PRO A 168 -14.61 1.11 11.81
C PRO A 168 -13.30 1.87 12.07
N ALA A 169 -12.64 1.58 13.19
CA ALA A 169 -11.28 2.05 13.40
C ALA A 169 -10.33 1.46 12.34
N ALA A 170 -9.22 2.16 12.07
CA ALA A 170 -8.18 1.68 11.18
C ALA A 170 -7.73 0.25 11.57
N PRO A 171 -7.53 -0.66 10.59
CA PRO A 171 -7.49 -0.38 9.16
C PRO A 171 -8.85 -0.43 8.44
N ALA A 172 -9.95 -0.71 9.16
CA ALA A 172 -11.30 -0.84 8.60
C ALA A 172 -11.40 -1.74 7.36
N PRO A 173 -10.95 -3.01 7.41
CA PRO A 173 -10.93 -3.87 6.24
C PRO A 173 -12.34 -4.35 5.87
N ILE A 174 -12.64 -4.34 4.58
CA ILE A 174 -13.85 -4.97 4.00
C ILE A 174 -13.40 -5.80 2.79
N ASP A 175 -13.81 -7.07 2.76
CA ASP A 175 -13.43 -8.06 1.74
C ASP A 175 -14.67 -8.58 1.03
N ALA A 176 -14.66 -8.56 -0.30
CA ALA A 176 -15.66 -9.24 -1.10
C ALA A 176 -15.07 -9.85 -2.37
N VAL A 177 -15.58 -11.03 -2.73
CA VAL A 177 -15.35 -11.64 -4.05
C VAL A 177 -16.11 -10.82 -5.08
N THR A 178 -15.38 -10.24 -6.03
CA THR A 178 -15.94 -9.36 -7.06
C THR A 178 -16.11 -10.09 -8.39
N ASP A 179 -15.25 -11.07 -8.68
CA ASP A 179 -15.36 -11.98 -9.82
C ASP A 179 -15.51 -13.44 -9.35
N GLU A 180 -16.74 -13.96 -9.37
CA GLU A 180 -17.02 -15.35 -8.97
C GLU A 180 -16.31 -16.41 -9.80
N PRO A 181 -16.21 -16.30 -11.15
CA PRO A 181 -15.57 -17.33 -11.99
C PRO A 181 -14.11 -17.60 -11.63
N THR A 182 -13.34 -16.57 -11.29
CA THR A 182 -11.92 -16.71 -10.90
C THR A 182 -11.72 -16.74 -9.38
N GLY A 183 -12.73 -16.33 -8.61
CA GLY A 183 -12.63 -16.12 -7.17
C GLY A 183 -11.79 -14.89 -6.80
N ALA A 184 -11.56 -13.98 -7.75
CA ALA A 184 -10.81 -12.75 -7.50
C ALA A 184 -11.63 -11.82 -6.61
N ASN A 185 -10.96 -11.20 -5.66
CA ASN A 185 -11.59 -10.41 -4.60
C ASN A 185 -10.89 -9.05 -4.44
N VAL A 186 -11.64 -8.09 -3.94
CA VAL A 186 -11.16 -6.77 -3.55
C VAL A 186 -11.28 -6.64 -2.04
N ILE A 187 -10.16 -6.32 -1.40
CA ILE A 187 -10.11 -5.96 0.01
C ILE A 187 -9.75 -4.48 0.07
N VAL A 188 -10.63 -3.68 0.65
CA VAL A 188 -10.35 -2.26 0.91
C VAL A 188 -9.88 -2.07 2.34
N VAL A 189 -9.06 -1.05 2.56
CA VAL A 189 -8.75 -0.51 3.89
C VAL A 189 -8.92 1.00 3.85
N SER A 190 -9.18 1.60 5.01
CA SER A 190 -9.11 3.07 5.16
C SER A 190 -7.73 3.59 4.73
N SER A 191 -7.72 4.66 3.95
CA SER A 191 -6.50 5.33 3.49
C SER A 191 -6.10 6.42 4.49
N GLY A 192 -4.92 6.30 5.10
CA GLY A 192 -4.31 7.28 6.02
C GLY A 192 -5.20 8.43 6.50
N TRP A 193 -5.08 9.59 5.84
CA TRP A 193 -5.82 10.81 6.17
C TRP A 193 -7.15 10.99 5.39
N GLY A 194 -7.53 10.01 4.57
CA GLY A 194 -8.67 10.05 3.64
C GLY A 194 -8.20 10.33 2.23
N ASP A 195 -8.93 11.20 1.52
CA ASP A 195 -8.68 11.51 0.12
C ASP A 195 -7.28 12.09 -0.11
N GLY A 196 -6.71 11.78 -1.27
CA GLY A 196 -5.33 12.13 -1.59
C GLY A 196 -4.81 11.39 -2.82
N VAL A 197 -3.49 11.43 -3.01
CA VAL A 197 -2.83 10.65 -4.06
C VAL A 197 -1.68 9.89 -3.42
N TYR A 198 -1.74 8.56 -3.46
CA TYR A 198 -0.86 7.71 -2.66
C TYR A 198 0.06 6.85 -3.54
N PRO A 199 1.40 6.90 -3.31
CA PRO A 199 2.36 6.14 -4.07
C PRO A 199 2.36 4.65 -3.68
N THR A 200 2.54 3.79 -4.69
CA THR A 200 2.83 2.36 -4.49
C THR A 200 4.27 2.05 -4.89
N PHE A 201 4.92 1.14 -4.15
CA PHE A 201 6.29 0.71 -4.36
C PHE A 201 6.39 -0.81 -4.50
N VAL A 202 7.32 -1.26 -5.33
CA VAL A 202 7.70 -2.66 -5.48
C VAL A 202 8.94 -2.95 -4.65
N GLY A 203 8.83 -3.90 -3.72
CA GLY A 203 9.95 -4.45 -2.97
C GLY A 203 10.64 -5.57 -3.75
N ARG A 204 11.98 -5.57 -3.77
CA ARG A 204 12.78 -6.61 -4.42
C ARG A 204 13.79 -7.24 -3.48
N ALA A 205 13.90 -8.56 -3.56
CA ALA A 205 14.97 -9.33 -2.91
C ALA A 205 16.33 -9.07 -3.59
N ALA A 206 17.41 -9.57 -2.97
CA ALA A 206 18.78 -9.39 -3.48
C ALA A 206 19.01 -9.97 -4.89
N ASP A 207 18.22 -10.95 -5.30
CA ASP A 207 18.24 -11.55 -6.63
C ASP A 207 17.31 -10.83 -7.64
N GLY A 208 16.70 -9.71 -7.25
CA GLY A 208 15.82 -8.88 -8.08
C GLY A 208 14.36 -9.37 -8.16
N GLN A 209 14.02 -10.51 -7.58
CA GLN A 209 12.65 -11.01 -7.55
C GLN A 209 11.75 -10.14 -6.67
N VAL A 210 10.47 -10.01 -7.04
CA VAL A 210 9.48 -9.25 -6.30
C VAL A 210 9.18 -9.92 -4.95
N THR A 211 9.14 -9.12 -3.89
CA THR A 211 8.78 -9.56 -2.53
C THR A 211 7.47 -8.96 -2.05
N ALA A 212 7.14 -7.74 -2.46
CA ALA A 212 5.91 -7.08 -2.07
C ALA A 212 5.53 -5.93 -3.03
N PHE A 213 4.24 -5.56 -3.00
CA PHE A 213 3.77 -4.23 -3.39
C PHE A 213 3.32 -3.51 -2.13
N VAL A 214 3.65 -2.23 -1.98
CA VAL A 214 3.32 -1.44 -0.79
C VAL A 214 2.81 -0.07 -1.20
N THR A 215 1.54 0.21 -0.91
CA THR A 215 1.03 1.58 -0.93
C THR A 215 1.38 2.25 0.38
N ASP A 216 2.02 3.41 0.31
CA ASP A 216 2.24 4.27 1.46
C ASP A 216 1.15 5.33 1.52
N PHE A 217 0.37 5.34 2.61
CA PHE A 217 -0.68 6.34 2.83
C PHE A 217 -0.14 7.64 3.44
N MET A 218 1.19 7.81 3.49
CA MET A 218 1.89 9.03 3.88
C MET A 218 1.50 9.55 5.28
N VAL A 219 1.12 8.64 6.18
CA VAL A 219 0.82 8.96 7.59
C VAL A 219 2.09 9.36 8.33
N ILE A 220 3.20 8.70 8.02
CA ILE A 220 4.50 8.96 8.63
C ILE A 220 5.29 9.87 7.68
N PRO A 221 5.73 11.05 8.14
CA PRO A 221 6.56 11.93 7.32
C PRO A 221 7.80 11.20 6.79
N ALA A 222 8.11 11.40 5.50
CA ALA A 222 9.34 10.88 4.92
C ALA A 222 10.57 11.44 5.67
N PRO A 223 11.69 10.71 5.72
CA PRO A 223 12.93 11.26 6.24
C PRO A 223 13.31 12.53 5.47
N GLU A 224 13.81 13.53 6.19
CA GLU A 224 14.40 14.70 5.54
C GLU A 224 15.51 14.23 4.58
N ALA A 225 15.52 14.77 3.36
CA ALA A 225 16.65 14.53 2.46
C ALA A 225 17.90 15.13 3.10
N GLU A 226 18.92 14.31 3.39
CA GLU A 226 20.23 14.84 3.78
C GLU A 226 20.72 15.77 2.65
N GLY A 227 20.86 17.06 2.97
CA GLY A 227 21.30 18.10 2.04
C GLY A 227 22.77 18.02 1.65
#